data_AF-A0A9E2I684-F1
#
_entry.id   AF-A0A9E2I684-F1
#
_cell.length_a   1.000
_cell.length_b   1.000
_cell.length_c   1.000
_cell.angle_alpha   90.00
_cell.angle_beta   90.00
_cell.angle_gamma   90.00
#
_symmetry.space_group_name_H-M   'P 1'
#
loop_
_entity.id
_entity.type
_entity.pdbx_description
1 polymer ?
#
loop_
_entity_poly.entity_id
_entity_poly.type
_entity_poly.pdbx_seq_one_letter_code
_entity_poly.pdbx_strand_id
1 'polypeptide(L)'
;MAKFTQYQQPRKERPWKIHPVWRGIGCLMLILIPLMSYAGASLLMEANMINHWVPVPREFRGPAQYPYLFARLGVTLLISVLGFVVLIILYSLVYRFAGVSRYGPQDAPPSRKSSKRRRR
;
A
#
# COMPACT_ATOMS: atom_id res chain seq x y z
N MET A 1 47.71 3.94 25.26
CA MET A 1 46.24 3.82 25.11
C MET A 1 45.81 4.60 23.89
N ALA A 2 45.65 3.95 22.73
CA ALA A 2 45.27 4.61 21.48
C ALA A 2 43.77 4.36 21.21
N LYS A 3 43.02 5.45 21.10
CA LYS A 3 41.59 5.50 20.77
C LYS A 3 41.38 5.09 19.32
N PHE A 4 40.74 3.95 19.08
CA PHE A 4 40.18 3.63 17.77
C PHE A 4 38.85 4.37 17.61
N THR A 5 38.90 5.59 17.09
CA THR A 5 37.69 6.25 16.59
C THR A 5 37.31 5.57 15.27
N GLN A 6 36.33 4.67 15.32
CA GLN A 6 35.78 4.08 14.10
C GLN A 6 35.19 5.18 13.21
N TYR A 7 35.69 5.27 11.98
CA TYR A 7 35.15 6.14 10.96
C TYR A 7 33.79 5.60 10.50
N GLN A 8 32.70 6.16 11.04
CA GLN A 8 31.36 5.90 10.55
C GLN A 8 31.23 6.50 9.15
N GLN A 9 31.11 5.66 8.12
CA GLN A 9 30.83 6.15 6.78
C GLN A 9 29.51 6.95 6.81
N PRO A 10 29.47 8.18 6.26
CA PRO A 10 28.23 8.94 6.20
C PRO A 10 27.21 8.12 5.42
N ARG A 11 26.08 7.82 6.08
CA ARG A 11 25.02 7.00 5.52
C ARG A 11 24.50 7.72 4.28
N LYS A 12 24.65 7.11 3.10
CA LYS A 12 24.22 7.68 1.82
C LYS A 12 22.74 8.05 1.93
N GLU A 13 22.44 9.34 1.96
CA GLU A 13 21.08 9.82 2.05
C GLU A 13 20.32 9.40 0.79
N ARG A 14 19.09 8.91 0.97
CA ARG A 14 18.27 8.51 -0.17
C ARG A 14 17.88 9.79 -0.91
N PRO A 15 18.05 9.87 -2.25
CA PRO A 15 17.74 11.10 -2.99
C PRO A 15 16.24 11.42 -3.01
N TRP A 16 15.39 10.47 -2.63
CA TRP A 16 13.94 10.59 -2.69
C TRP A 16 13.36 10.96 -1.32
N LYS A 17 12.84 12.18 -1.20
CA LYS A 17 11.98 12.59 -0.09
C LYS A 17 10.52 12.32 -0.48
N ILE A 18 9.79 11.59 0.35
CA ILE A 18 8.36 11.30 0.13
C ILE A 18 7.59 12.61 0.29
N HIS A 19 6.90 13.05 -0.77
CA HIS A 19 6.09 14.27 -0.73
C HIS A 19 4.95 14.15 0.31
N PRO A 20 4.71 15.18 1.14
CA PRO A 20 3.75 15.13 2.23
C PRO A 20 2.30 14.91 1.76
N VAL A 21 1.94 15.38 0.57
CA VAL A 21 0.62 15.17 -0.05
C VAL A 21 0.30 13.67 -0.21
N TRP A 22 1.29 12.87 -0.60
CA TRP A 22 1.12 11.42 -0.77
C TRP A 22 0.90 10.69 0.55
N ARG A 23 1.40 11.24 1.66
CA ARG A 23 1.07 10.74 3.00
C ARG A 23 -0.37 11.07 3.39
N GLY A 24 -0.86 12.26 3.04
CA GLY A 24 -2.22 12.69 3.32
C GLY A 24 -3.28 11.85 2.58
N ILE A 25 -3.07 11.58 1.30
CA ILE A 25 -3.99 10.74 0.50
C ILE A 25 -4.10 9.33 1.09
N GLY A 26 -2.98 8.72 1.46
CA GLY A 26 -2.97 7.40 2.09
C GLY A 26 -3.72 7.38 3.43
N CYS A 27 -3.57 8.42 4.25
CA CYS A 27 -4.26 8.55 5.53
C CYS A 27 -5.78 8.66 5.34
N LEU A 28 -6.24 9.49 4.40
CA LEU A 28 -7.66 9.63 4.09
C LEU A 28 -8.24 8.30 3.60
N MET A 29 -7.51 7.60 2.71
CA MET A 29 -7.94 6.33 2.17
C MET A 29 -8.01 5.21 3.21
N LEU A 30 -7.16 5.25 4.24
CA LEU A 30 -7.22 4.32 5.36
C LEU A 30 -8.57 4.34 6.11
N ILE A 31 -9.27 5.47 6.08
CA ILE A 31 -10.60 5.62 6.68
C ILE A 31 -11.69 5.39 5.61
N LEU A 32 -11.51 5.96 4.42
CA LEU A 32 -12.51 5.90 3.36
C LEU A 32 -12.74 4.47 2.84
N ILE A 33 -11.67 3.68 2.67
CA ILE A 33 -11.75 2.32 2.14
C ILE A 33 -12.58 1.40 3.04
N PRO A 34 -12.29 1.25 4.34
CA PRO A 34 -13.09 0.36 5.19
C PRO A 34 -14.55 0.83 5.30
N LEU A 35 -14.79 2.15 5.30
CA LEU A 35 -16.14 2.71 5.28
C LEU A 35 -16.92 2.30 4.02
N MET A 36 -16.33 2.50 2.83
CA MET A 36 -16.94 2.12 1.56
C MET A 36 -17.05 0.60 1.40
N SER A 37 -16.06 -0.14 1.91
CA SER A 37 -16.06 -1.60 1.86
C SER A 37 -17.17 -2.20 2.72
N TYR A 38 -17.47 -1.59 3.87
CA TYR A 38 -18.59 -2.02 4.71
C TYR A 38 -19.93 -1.81 4.01
N ALA A 39 -20.13 -0.64 3.39
CA ALA A 39 -21.33 -0.35 2.60
C ALA A 39 -21.48 -1.32 1.41
N GLY A 40 -20.39 -1.58 0.68
CA GLY A 40 -20.35 -2.55 -0.40
C GLY A 40 -20.64 -3.98 0.08
N ALA A 41 -20.10 -4.38 1.22
CA ALA A 41 -20.33 -5.70 1.81
C ALA A 41 -21.78 -5.89 2.25
N SER A 42 -22.43 -4.85 2.81
CA SER A 42 -23.85 -4.92 3.15
C SER A 42 -24.72 -5.13 1.92
N LEU A 43 -24.48 -4.38 0.85
CA LEU A 43 -25.21 -4.52 -0.42
C LEU A 43 -24.98 -5.90 -1.06
N LEU A 44 -23.73 -6.38 -1.06
CA LEU A 44 -23.40 -7.69 -1.63
C LEU A 44 -24.03 -8.83 -0.83
N MET A 45 -24.06 -8.73 0.51
CA MET A 45 -24.74 -9.73 1.33
C MET A 45 -26.25 -9.73 1.13
N GLU A 46 -26.87 -8.56 1.03
CA GLU A 46 -28.29 -8.45 0.73
C GLU A 46 -28.63 -9.07 -0.63
N ALA A 47 -27.84 -8.76 -1.67
CA ALA A 47 -27.97 -9.38 -2.98
C ALA A 47 -27.75 -10.90 -2.95
N ASN A 48 -26.82 -11.40 -2.13
CA ASN A 48 -26.58 -12.83 -1.97
C ASN A 48 -27.74 -13.53 -1.24
N MET A 49 -28.43 -12.86 -0.32
CA MET A 49 -29.60 -13.41 0.37
C MET A 49 -30.81 -13.52 -0.55
N ILE A 50 -30.94 -12.64 -1.55
CA ILE A 50 -32.02 -12.68 -2.55
C ILE A 50 -31.72 -13.72 -3.63
N ASN A 51 -30.49 -13.72 -4.16
CA ASN A 51 -30.13 -14.54 -5.32
C ASN A 51 -29.51 -15.89 -4.98
N HIS A 52 -29.16 -16.12 -3.72
CA HIS A 52 -28.56 -17.36 -3.22
C HIS A 52 -27.30 -17.82 -3.98
N TRP A 53 -26.42 -16.89 -4.39
CA TRP A 53 -25.21 -17.23 -5.15
C TRP A 53 -24.24 -18.12 -4.37
N VAL A 54 -24.07 -17.85 -3.08
CA VAL A 54 -23.14 -18.60 -2.21
C VAL A 54 -23.86 -18.94 -0.90
N PRO A 55 -23.90 -20.24 -0.52
CA PRO A 55 -24.45 -20.65 0.76
C PRO A 55 -23.53 -20.19 1.90
N VAL A 56 -24.09 -19.51 2.90
CA VAL A 56 -23.32 -19.08 4.08
C VAL A 56 -23.19 -20.27 5.05
N PRO A 57 -21.97 -20.75 5.34
CA PRO A 57 -21.76 -21.83 6.29
C PRO A 57 -22.28 -21.46 7.67
N ARG A 58 -22.78 -22.45 8.42
CA ARG A 58 -23.34 -22.25 9.77
C ARG A 58 -22.29 -21.76 10.77
N GLU A 59 -21.03 -22.01 10.49
CA GLU A 59 -19.86 -21.58 11.29
C GLU A 59 -19.72 -20.06 11.36
N PHE A 60 -20.20 -19.32 10.36
CA PHE A 60 -20.13 -17.85 10.33
C PHE A 60 -21.36 -17.17 10.92
N ARG A 61 -22.21 -17.92 11.61
CA ARG A 61 -23.44 -17.40 12.21
C ARG A 61 -23.09 -16.64 13.50
N GLY A 62 -23.41 -15.34 13.50
CA GLY A 62 -23.17 -14.43 14.62
C GLY A 62 -24.17 -14.59 15.77
N PRO A 63 -24.06 -13.75 16.81
CA PRO A 63 -25.03 -13.70 17.91
C PRO A 63 -26.45 -13.43 17.38
N ALA A 64 -27.48 -13.83 18.13
CA ALA A 64 -28.88 -13.84 17.68
C ALA A 64 -29.38 -12.49 17.12
N GLN A 65 -28.86 -11.38 17.63
CA GLN A 65 -29.21 -10.03 17.16
C GLN A 65 -28.63 -9.69 15.78
N TYR A 66 -27.49 -10.29 15.41
CA TYR A 66 -26.78 -10.06 14.15
C TYR A 66 -26.26 -11.39 13.57
N PRO A 67 -27.16 -12.21 12.99
CA PRO A 67 -26.84 -13.59 12.60
C PRO A 67 -25.78 -13.70 11.50
N TYR A 68 -25.53 -12.65 10.73
CA TYR A 68 -24.55 -12.64 9.63
C TYR A 68 -23.37 -11.68 9.87
N LEU A 69 -23.11 -11.30 11.13
CA LEU A 69 -22.07 -10.34 11.47
C LEU A 69 -20.69 -10.79 10.96
N PHE A 70 -20.28 -12.01 11.27
CA PHE A 70 -18.96 -12.52 10.89
C PHE A 70 -18.80 -12.68 9.38
N ALA A 71 -19.84 -13.18 8.69
CA ALA A 71 -19.85 -13.24 7.24
C ALA A 71 -19.72 -11.83 6.62
N ARG A 72 -20.47 -10.84 7.12
CA ARG A 72 -20.40 -9.44 6.66
C ARG A 72 -19.01 -8.85 6.87
N LEU A 73 -18.40 -9.06 8.04
CA LEU A 73 -17.05 -8.59 8.33
C LEU A 73 -16.00 -9.27 7.42
N GLY A 74 -16.13 -10.58 7.18
CA GLY A 74 -15.25 -11.31 6.27
C GLY A 74 -15.32 -10.77 4.83
N VAL A 75 -16.53 -10.53 4.32
CA VAL A 75 -16.73 -9.90 3.00
C VAL A 75 -16.21 -8.47 2.98
N THR A 76 -16.43 -7.70 4.05
CA THR A 76 -15.91 -6.33 4.19
C THR A 76 -14.38 -6.32 4.08
N LEU A 77 -13.71 -7.23 4.80
CA LEU A 77 -12.27 -7.38 4.75
C LEU A 77 -11.80 -7.74 3.33
N LEU A 78 -12.48 -8.68 2.68
CA LEU A 78 -12.17 -9.09 1.31
C LEU A 78 -12.31 -7.93 0.30
N ILE A 79 -13.41 -7.18 0.36
CA ILE A 79 -13.63 -6.00 -0.49
C ILE A 79 -12.58 -4.92 -0.18
N SER A 80 -12.23 -4.72 1.09
CA SER A 80 -11.22 -3.72 1.47
C SER A 80 -9.84 -4.06 0.91
N VAL A 81 -9.42 -5.33 0.97
CA VAL A 81 -8.16 -5.81 0.39
C VAL A 81 -8.18 -5.61 -1.13
N LEU A 82 -9.27 -5.99 -1.80
CA LEU A 82 -9.44 -5.73 -3.24
C LEU A 82 -9.36 -4.23 -3.57
N GLY A 83 -10.02 -3.38 -2.78
CA GLY A 83 -9.96 -1.93 -2.93
C GLY A 83 -8.53 -1.39 -2.81
N PHE A 84 -7.77 -1.87 -1.82
CA PHE A 84 -6.35 -1.54 -1.69
C PHE A 84 -5.51 -2.01 -2.88
N VAL A 85 -5.75 -3.23 -3.39
CA VAL A 85 -5.05 -3.74 -4.58
C VAL A 85 -5.30 -2.86 -5.80
N VAL A 86 -6.56 -2.49 -6.05
CA VAL A 86 -6.91 -1.58 -7.15
C VAL A 86 -6.20 -0.23 -6.99
N LEU A 87 -6.15 0.32 -5.79
CA LEU A 87 -5.46 1.59 -5.52
C LEU A 87 -3.95 1.49 -5.71
N ILE A 88 -3.31 0.39 -5.33
CA ILE A 88 -1.89 0.14 -5.60
C ILE A 88 -1.63 0.13 -7.11
N ILE A 89 -2.50 -0.53 -7.88
CA ILE A 89 -2.40 -0.55 -9.34
C ILE A 89 -2.55 0.86 -9.90
N LEU A 90 -3.60 1.59 -9.51
CA LEU A 90 -3.81 2.98 -9.94
C LEU A 90 -2.64 3.88 -9.57
N TYR A 91 -2.11 3.77 -8.36
CA TYR A 91 -0.93 4.48 -7.91
C TYR A 91 0.28 4.18 -8.81
N SER A 92 0.52 2.90 -9.11
CA SER A 92 1.63 2.51 -9.98
C SER A 92 1.49 3.10 -11.39
N LEU A 93 0.27 3.17 -11.91
CA LEU A 93 -0.02 3.79 -13.21
C LEU A 93 0.22 5.31 -13.16
N VAL A 94 -0.25 5.99 -12.12
CA VAL A 94 -0.02 7.43 -11.95
C VAL A 94 1.48 7.72 -11.88
N TYR A 95 2.26 6.97 -11.10
CA TYR A 95 3.72 7.15 -11.02
C TYR A 95 4.43 6.82 -12.34
N ARG A 96 3.92 5.84 -13.08
CA ARG A 96 4.44 5.51 -14.41
C ARG A 96 4.20 6.65 -15.41
N PHE A 97 3.04 7.31 -15.36
CA PHE A 97 2.71 8.44 -16.25
C PHE A 97 3.34 9.76 -15.80
N ALA A 98 3.43 10.02 -14.50
CA ALA A 98 3.92 11.29 -13.95
C ALA A 98 5.43 11.51 -14.15
N GLY A 99 6.18 10.48 -14.56
CA GLY A 99 7.54 10.65 -15.12
C GLY A 99 8.50 11.44 -14.23
N VAL A 100 8.54 11.14 -12.92
CA VAL A 100 9.43 11.84 -11.98
C VAL A 100 10.89 11.74 -12.45
N SER A 101 11.52 12.89 -12.70
CA SER A 101 12.90 12.96 -13.14
C SER A 101 13.83 12.32 -12.11
N ARG A 102 14.83 11.55 -12.57
CA ARG A 102 15.80 10.87 -11.68
C ARG A 102 16.81 11.82 -11.03
N TYR A 103 16.89 13.05 -11.52
CA TYR A 103 17.84 14.06 -11.09
C TYR A 103 17.08 15.34 -10.78
N GLY A 104 17.38 15.94 -9.62
CA GLY A 104 16.95 17.30 -9.32
C GLY A 104 17.74 18.33 -10.13
N PRO A 105 17.32 19.61 -10.14
CA PRO A 105 17.97 20.67 -10.93
C PRO A 105 19.45 20.88 -10.59
N GLN A 106 19.89 20.43 -9.41
CA GLN A 106 21.25 20.59 -8.89
C GLN A 106 22.05 19.27 -8.84
N ASP A 107 21.46 18.14 -9.25
CA ASP A 107 22.12 16.84 -9.15
C ASP A 107 23.00 16.57 -10.38
N ALA A 108 24.32 16.48 -10.16
CA ALA A 108 25.23 15.98 -11.17
C ALA A 108 25.15 14.43 -11.23
N PRO A 109 25.17 13.82 -12.44
CA PRO A 109 25.17 12.38 -12.56
C PRO A 109 26.39 11.77 -11.84
N PRO A 110 26.25 10.59 -11.23
CA PRO A 110 27.33 9.98 -10.46
C PRO A 110 28.56 9.81 -11.35
N SER A 111 29.70 10.33 -10.92
CA SER A 111 30.96 10.15 -11.63
C SER A 111 31.29 8.66 -11.64
N ARG A 112 31.23 8.03 -12.83
CA ARG A 112 31.61 6.64 -13.00
C ARG A 112 33.10 6.55 -12.65
N LYS A 113 33.43 5.94 -11.51
CA LYS A 113 34.83 5.58 -11.23
C LYS A 113 35.26 4.64 -12.33
N SER A 114 36.11 5.14 -13.24
CA SER A 114 36.78 4.32 -14.24
C SER A 114 37.42 3.16 -13.49
N SER A 115 37.01 1.92 -13.81
CA SER A 115 37.62 0.74 -13.23
C SER A 115 39.11 0.86 -13.48
N LYS A 116 39.92 1.02 -12.42
CA LYS A 116 41.38 1.02 -12.54
C LYS A 116 41.73 -0.26 -13.27
N ARG A 117 42.11 -0.13 -14.54
CA ARG A 117 42.58 -1.22 -15.38
C ARG A 117 43.79 -1.79 -14.66
N ARG A 118 43.62 -2.94 -14.01
CA ARG A 118 44.70 -3.66 -13.33
C ARG A 118 45.74 -3.96 -14.41
N ARG A 119 46.87 -3.25 -14.40
CA ARG A 119 48.02 -3.62 -15.22
C ARG A 119 48.58 -4.93 -14.66
N ARG A 120 48.96 -5.78 -15.61
CA ARG A 120 49.35 -7.20 -15.51
C ARG A 120 50.18 -7.54 -14.29
#